data_AF-A0A7L4FA94-F1
#
_entry.id   AF-A0A7L4FA94-F1
#
_cell.length_a   1.000
_cell.length_b   1.000
_cell.length_c   1.000
_cell.angle_alpha   90.00
_cell.angle_beta   90.00
_cell.angle_gamma   90.00
#
_symmetry.space_group_name_H-M   'P 1'
#
loop_
_entity.id
_entity.type
_entity.pdbx_description
1 polymer ?
#
loop_
_entity_poly.entity_id
_entity_poly.type
_entity_poly.pdbx_seq_one_letter_code
_entity_poly.pdbx_strand_id
1 'polypeptide(L)' 'EQPQLSHRGQHWHARPGCFCCVTCGAPLLGSPFLPRGGQLFCSPPCARTRPPAPRRPLLDRRSWAGGPPAGETRGAGGDW' A
#
# COMPACT_ATOMS: atom_id res chain seq x y z
N GLU A 1 -25.67 1.21 11.72
CA GLU A 1 -25.69 1.81 10.37
C GLU A 1 -24.59 2.86 10.33
N GLN A 2 -23.65 2.80 9.38
CA GLN A 2 -22.48 3.69 9.40
C GLN A 2 -22.66 4.81 8.39
N PRO A 3 -22.46 6.09 8.77
CA PRO A 3 -22.70 7.23 7.89
C PRO A 3 -21.86 7.12 6.60
N GLN A 4 -22.49 7.43 5.46
CA GLN A 4 -21.87 7.41 4.13
C GLN A 4 -21.83 8.84 3.55
N LEU A 5 -20.84 9.11 2.72
CA LEU A 5 -20.71 10.34 1.94
C LEU A 5 -20.77 10.00 0.47
N SER A 6 -21.50 10.82 -0.30
CA SER A 6 -21.64 10.66 -1.74
C SER A 6 -21.27 11.95 -2.45
N HIS A 7 -20.38 11.89 -3.45
CA HIS A 7 -20.03 13.04 -4.27
C HIS A 7 -19.68 12.59 -5.69
N ARG A 8 -20.36 13.16 -6.71
CA ARG A 8 -20.15 12.84 -8.14
C ARG A 8 -20.16 11.32 -8.43
N GLY A 9 -21.13 10.60 -7.85
CA GLY A 9 -21.28 9.15 -8.05
C GLY A 9 -20.26 8.27 -7.32
N GLN A 10 -19.39 8.85 -6.50
CA GLN A 10 -18.48 8.11 -5.64
C GLN A 10 -18.99 8.10 -4.21
N HIS A 11 -18.78 6.98 -3.52
CA HIS A 11 -19.26 6.74 -2.16
C HIS A 11 -18.10 6.39 -1.23
N TRP A 12 -18.09 7.00 -0.04
CA TRP A 12 -17.12 6.70 1.01
C TRP A 12 -17.82 6.52 2.35
N HIS A 13 -17.28 5.65 3.19
CA HIS A 13 -17.67 5.65 4.59
C HIS A 13 -17.22 6.98 5.23
N ALA A 14 -18.09 7.62 6.01
CA ALA A 14 -17.78 8.82 6.78
C ALA A 14 -16.90 8.48 8.01
N ARG A 15 -15.76 7.84 7.75
CA ARG A 15 -14.77 7.42 8.74
C ARG A 15 -13.40 7.99 8.39
N PRO A 16 -12.55 8.32 9.38
CA PRO A 16 -11.23 8.90 9.14
C PRO A 16 -10.31 8.05 8.25
N GLY A 17 -10.47 6.72 8.24
CA GLY A 17 -9.68 5.83 7.39
C GLY A 17 -10.21 5.64 5.96
N CYS A 18 -11.40 6.15 5.63
CA CYS A 18 -12.04 5.96 4.32
C CYS A 18 -12.18 7.29 3.56
N PHE A 19 -12.37 8.40 4.27
CA PHE A 19 -12.53 9.74 3.70
C PHE A 19 -11.39 10.65 4.17
N CYS A 20 -10.18 10.36 3.71
CA CYS A 20 -8.96 11.07 4.06
C CYS A 20 -8.10 11.44 2.85
N CYS A 21 -7.25 12.44 3.01
CA CYS A 21 -6.28 12.85 2.02
C CYS A 21 -5.29 11.70 1.73
N VAL A 22 -5.11 11.32 0.47
CA VAL A 22 -4.19 10.21 0.12
C VAL A 22 -2.72 10.56 0.38
N THR A 23 -2.40 11.86 0.43
CA THR A 23 -1.03 12.35 0.59
C THR A 23 -0.62 12.49 2.05
N CYS A 24 -1.47 13.09 2.90
CA CYS A 24 -1.15 13.37 4.30
C CYS A 24 -1.99 12.57 5.31
N GLY A 25 -2.97 11.79 4.87
CA GLY A 25 -3.84 11.01 5.74
C GLY A 25 -4.87 11.82 6.55
N ALA A 26 -4.92 13.15 6.39
CA ALA A 26 -5.85 13.99 7.13
C ALA A 26 -7.32 13.65 6.78
N PRO A 27 -8.21 13.49 7.77
CA PRO A 27 -9.63 13.29 7.52
C PRO A 27 -10.23 14.54 6.85
N LEU A 28 -11.12 14.33 5.88
CA LEU A 28 -11.74 15.40 5.10
C LEU A 28 -13.18 15.68 5.52
N LEU A 29 -13.65 15.04 6.59
CA LEU A 29 -15.00 15.22 7.13
C LEU A 29 -15.21 16.68 7.55
N GLY A 30 -16.21 17.34 6.97
CA GLY A 30 -16.50 18.75 7.26
C GLY A 30 -15.46 19.75 6.74
N SER A 31 -14.46 19.30 5.98
CA SER A 31 -13.42 20.14 5.39
C SER A 31 -13.54 20.18 3.87
N PRO A 32 -13.08 21.26 3.21
CA PRO A 32 -13.02 21.28 1.75
C PRO A 32 -12.08 20.17 1.25
N PHE A 33 -12.47 19.56 0.13
CA PHE A 33 -11.70 18.51 -0.50
C PHE A 33 -11.68 18.67 -2.01
N LEU A 34 -10.63 18.11 -2.64
CA LEU A 34 -10.44 18.09 -4.08
C LEU A 34 -10.45 16.63 -4.55
N PRO A 35 -11.54 16.16 -5.18
CA PRO A 35 -11.56 14.85 -5.81
C PRO A 35 -10.85 14.89 -7.17
N ARG A 36 -9.87 14.01 -7.40
CA ARG A 36 -9.14 13.91 -8.68
C ARG A 36 -8.80 12.45 -8.97
N GLY A 37 -9.26 11.92 -10.11
CA GLY A 37 -8.93 10.56 -10.56
C GLY A 37 -9.31 9.45 -9.56
N GLY A 38 -10.40 9.62 -8.80
CA GLY A 38 -10.81 8.66 -7.77
C GLY A 38 -10.13 8.84 -6.40
N GLN A 39 -9.22 9.80 -6.28
CA GLN A 39 -8.49 10.11 -5.07
C GLN A 39 -8.98 11.41 -4.42
N LEU A 40 -8.82 11.52 -3.09
CA LEU A 40 -9.25 12.66 -2.30
C LEU A 40 -8.05 13.44 -1.75
N PHE A 41 -8.08 14.77 -1.86
CA PHE A 41 -6.99 15.63 -1.40
C PHE A 41 -7.53 16.80 -0.56
N CYS A 42 -6.84 17.15 0.54
CA CYS A 42 -7.22 18.30 1.37
C CYS A 42 -6.84 19.65 0.74
N SER A 43 -5.87 19.67 -0.17
CA SER A 43 -5.35 20.91 -0.75
C SER A 43 -4.62 20.68 -2.09
N PRO A 44 -4.45 21.74 -2.92
CA PRO A 44 -3.72 21.63 -4.19
C PRO A 44 -2.26 21.14 -4.05
N PRO A 45 -1.48 21.52 -3.02
CA PRO A 45 -0.18 20.91 -2.77
C PRO A 45 -0.26 19.40 -2.61
N CYS A 46 -1.21 18.90 -1.80
CA CYS A 46 -1.40 17.46 -1.62
C CYS A 46 -1.79 16.75 -2.93
N ALA A 47 -2.59 17.39 -3.79
CA ALA A 47 -2.99 16.85 -5.08
C ALA A 47 -1.86 16.83 -6.13
N ARG A 48 -0.80 17.63 -5.95
CA ARG A 48 0.38 17.66 -6.83
C ARG A 48 1.49 16.76 -6.34
N THR A 49 1.55 16.49 -5.03
CA THR A 49 2.51 15.55 -4.45
C THR A 49 2.19 14.14 -4.93
N ARG A 50 3.17 13.48 -5.57
CA ARG A 50 3.07 12.06 -5.89
C ARG A 50 2.90 11.30 -4.57
N PRO A 51 1.81 10.54 -4.38
CA PRO A 51 1.67 9.76 -3.15
C PRO A 51 2.92 8.88 -3.00
N PRO A 52 3.49 8.76 -1.78
CA PRO A 52 4.58 7.83 -1.56
C PRO A 52 4.11 6.46 -2.05
N ALA A 53 4.97 5.77 -2.82
CA ALA A 53 4.64 4.44 -3.34
C ALA A 53 4.03 3.63 -2.19
N PRO A 54 2.92 2.90 -2.41
CA PRO A 54 2.31 2.13 -1.35
C PRO A 54 3.41 1.32 -0.72
N ARG A 55 3.59 1.47 0.60
CA ARG A 55 4.44 0.59 1.40
C ARG A 55 3.73 -0.77 1.38
N ARG A 56 3.76 -1.45 0.23
CA ARG A 56 3.58 -2.89 0.17
C ARG A 56 4.59 -3.37 1.20
N PRO A 57 4.17 -4.01 2.30
CA PRO A 57 5.10 -4.80 3.07
C PRO A 57 5.70 -5.72 2.01
N LEU A 58 7.00 -5.53 1.74
CA LEU A 58 7.75 -6.50 0.96
C LEU A 58 7.37 -7.83 1.57
N LEU A 59 6.71 -8.66 0.77
CA LEU A 59 6.40 -10.03 1.08
C LEU A 59 7.46 -10.56 2.04
N ASP A 60 6.98 -10.86 3.23
CA ASP A 60 7.67 -11.37 4.39
C ASP A 60 9.01 -12.05 4.06
N ARG A 61 10.11 -11.36 4.38
CA ARG A 61 11.50 -11.83 4.21
C ARG A 61 11.87 -12.91 5.24
N ARG A 62 11.01 -13.93 5.42
CA ARG A 62 11.17 -14.95 6.47
C ARG A 62 10.79 -16.37 6.04
N SER A 63 10.85 -16.70 4.75
CA SER A 63 10.89 -18.09 4.29
C SER A 63 12.34 -18.52 4.05
N TRP A 64 13.00 -18.85 5.17
CA TRP A 64 14.19 -19.69 5.34
C TRP A 64 15.49 -19.29 4.61
N ALA A 65 16.33 -18.55 5.33
CA ALA A 65 17.77 -18.66 5.19
C ALA A 65 18.20 -20.06 5.66
N GLY A 66 18.46 -20.96 4.71
CA GLY A 66 18.90 -22.31 4.97
C GLY A 66 19.88 -22.78 3.91
N GLY A 67 21.14 -22.40 4.05
CA GLY A 67 22.27 -23.06 3.41
C GLY A 67 23.59 -22.38 3.71
N PRO A 68 24.75 -23.07 3.63
CA PRO A 68 25.06 -24.47 3.96
C PRO A 68 26.17 -24.53 5.05
N PRO A 69 26.80 -25.68 5.31
CA PRO A 69 28.20 -25.70 4.91
C PRO A 69 28.58 -26.91 4.06
N ALA A 70 29.57 -26.66 3.21
CA ALA A 70 30.20 -27.60 2.32
C ALA A 70 30.80 -28.82 3.05
N GLY A 71 30.78 -29.97 2.35
CA GLY A 71 31.78 -31.01 2.54
C GLY A 71 31.23 -32.43 2.67
N GLU A 72 31.05 -33.12 1.54
CA GLU A 72 31.60 -34.47 1.44
C GLU A 72 32.04 -34.77 0.01
N THR A 73 33.33 -35.07 -0.12
CA THR A 73 33.97 -35.62 -1.30
C THR A 73 33.91 -37.14 -1.22
N ARG A 74 33.34 -37.79 -2.26
CA ARG A 74 33.57 -39.18 -2.71
C ARG A 74 32.66 -39.36 -3.94
N GLY A 75 33.10 -39.61 -5.16
CA GLY A 75 34.22 -40.42 -5.64
C GLY A 75 33.69 -41.78 -6.12
N ALA A 76 33.36 -41.91 -7.42
CA ALA A 76 33.24 -43.12 -8.26
C ALA A 76 32.41 -42.73 -9.51
N GLY A 77 32.91 -42.78 -10.75
CA GLY A 77 33.19 -43.98 -11.54
C GLY A 77 31.96 -44.27 -12.43
N GLY A 78 32.01 -44.06 -13.75
CA GLY A 78 32.01 -45.13 -14.78
C GLY A 78 30.67 -45.88 -14.82
N ASP A 79 29.92 -46.02 -15.91
CA ASP A 79 30.24 -46.51 -17.25
C ASP A 79 28.88 -46.63 -18.00
N TRP A 80 28.87 -46.45 -19.34
CA TRP A 80 27.79 -46.61 -20.37
C TRP A 80 26.38 -46.00 -20.15
#